data_AF-A0A2X3JV64-F1
#
_entry.id   AF-A0A2X3JV64-F1
#
_cell.length_a   1.000
_cell.length_b   1.000
_cell.length_c   1.000
_cell.angle_alpha   90.00
_cell.angle_beta   90.00
_cell.angle_gamma   90.00
#
_symmetry.space_group_name_H-M   'P 1'
#
loop_
_entity.id
_entity.type
_entity.pdbx_description
1 polymer ?
#
loop_
_entity_poly.entity_id
_entity_poly.type
_entity_poly.pdbx_seq_one_letter_code
_entity_poly.pdbx_strand_id
1 'polypeptide(L)'
;MQLPKDEVGFIAMHLVSAQMSGNMEDVAGVTQLMREMLQLIKFQFSLNYQEESLSYQRLVTHLKFLSWRILGHASINDSDESLQQAVKQNYPQAWQCAERIAIFIGFAVST
;
A
#
# COMPACT_ATOMS: atom_id res chain seq x y z
N MET A 1 30.28 8.47 -23.86
CA MET A 1 29.13 8.34 -24.78
C MET A 1 27.88 8.67 -23.99
N GLN A 2 27.30 9.85 -24.20
CA GLN A 2 26.03 10.25 -23.55
C GLN A 2 24.89 9.80 -24.45
N LEU A 3 23.96 9.01 -23.92
CA LEU A 3 22.74 8.69 -24.65
C LEU A 3 21.89 9.97 -24.82
N PRO A 4 21.31 10.22 -26.01
CA PRO A 4 20.34 11.28 -26.23
C PRO A 4 19.20 11.20 -25.21
N LYS A 5 18.72 12.35 -24.72
CA LYS A 5 17.65 12.40 -23.71
C LYS A 5 16.38 11.65 -24.14
N ASP A 6 16.10 11.62 -25.43
CA ASP A 6 14.93 10.97 -26.00
C ASP A 6 15.02 9.43 -25.93
N GLU A 7 16.24 8.88 -26.05
CA GLU A 7 16.49 7.45 -25.87
C GLU A 7 16.41 7.05 -24.39
N VAL A 8 16.81 7.93 -23.47
CA VAL A 8 16.72 7.68 -22.02
C VAL A 8 15.26 7.54 -21.58
N GLY A 9 14.37 8.41 -22.05
CA GLY A 9 12.93 8.32 -21.77
C GLY A 9 12.30 7.06 -22.37
N PHE A 10 12.69 6.70 -23.60
CA PHE A 10 12.20 5.50 -24.29
C PHE A 10 12.66 4.21 -23.61
N ILE A 11 13.93 4.13 -23.23
CA ILE A 11 14.51 3.00 -22.49
C ILE A 11 13.87 2.89 -21.10
N ALA A 12 13.67 4.00 -20.39
CA ALA A 12 13.01 4.00 -19.08
C ALA A 12 11.57 3.49 -19.19
N MET A 13 10.81 3.93 -20.20
CA MET A 13 9.44 3.47 -20.42
C MET A 13 9.38 2.00 -20.80
N HIS A 14 10.28 1.52 -21.67
CA HIS A 14 10.32 0.09 -22.03
C HIS A 14 10.77 -0.79 -20.87
N LEU A 15 11.71 -0.33 -20.02
CA LEU A 15 12.12 -1.06 -18.82
C LEU A 15 10.97 -1.16 -17.81
N VAL A 16 10.25 -0.06 -17.57
CA VAL A 16 9.06 -0.05 -16.70
C VAL A 16 7.96 -0.94 -17.28
N SER A 17 7.73 -0.87 -18.60
CA SER A 17 6.71 -1.69 -19.28
C SER A 17 7.06 -3.18 -19.27
N ALA A 18 8.33 -3.53 -19.44
CA ALA A 18 8.82 -4.92 -19.41
C ALA A 18 8.78 -5.52 -18.00
N GLN A 19 8.97 -4.72 -16.95
CA GLN A 19 8.68 -5.16 -15.58
C GLN A 19 7.17 -5.39 -15.37
N MET A 20 6.30 -4.64 -16.06
CA MET A 20 4.86 -4.75 -15.90
C MET A 20 4.24 -5.93 -16.66
N SER A 21 4.86 -6.40 -17.75
CA SER A 21 4.28 -7.42 -18.66
C SER A 21 4.21 -8.84 -18.08
N GLY A 22 4.93 -9.15 -17.00
CA GLY A 22 4.75 -10.39 -16.22
C GLY A 22 3.72 -10.28 -15.09
N ASN A 23 3.23 -9.08 -14.81
CA ASN A 23 2.57 -8.70 -13.55
C ASN A 23 1.06 -8.39 -13.70
N MET A 24 0.40 -8.75 -14.81
CA MET A 24 -0.99 -8.32 -15.02
C MET A 24 -1.97 -8.94 -14.00
N GLU A 25 -1.76 -10.20 -13.62
CA GLU A 25 -2.49 -10.84 -12.50
C GLU A 25 -2.13 -10.19 -11.15
N ASP A 26 -0.85 -9.85 -10.94
CA ASP A 26 -0.37 -9.19 -9.72
C ASP A 26 -0.95 -7.77 -9.57
N VAL A 27 -1.08 -7.01 -10.67
CA VAL A 27 -1.65 -5.66 -10.67
C VAL A 27 -3.14 -5.69 -10.34
N ALA A 28 -3.87 -6.67 -10.86
CA ALA A 28 -5.29 -6.87 -10.54
C ALA A 28 -5.47 -7.23 -9.05
N GLY A 29 -4.65 -8.15 -8.53
CA GLY A 29 -4.64 -8.52 -7.12
C GLY A 29 -4.30 -7.35 -6.18
N VAL A 30 -3.27 -6.56 -6.52
CA VAL A 30 -2.90 -5.35 -5.77
C VAL A 30 -4.06 -4.36 -5.73
N THR A 31 -4.67 -4.09 -6.89
CA THR A 31 -5.77 -3.13 -6.99
C THR A 31 -7.01 -3.60 -6.25
N GLN A 32 -7.29 -4.91 -6.26
CA GLN A 32 -8.36 -5.53 -5.49
C GLN A 32 -8.17 -5.32 -3.98
N LEU A 33 -7.00 -5.70 -3.46
CA LEU A 33 -6.67 -5.61 -2.05
C LEU A 33 -6.69 -4.16 -1.56
N MET A 34 -6.13 -3.23 -2.35
CA MET A 34 -6.20 -1.79 -2.05
C MET A 34 -7.64 -1.30 -1.92
N ARG A 35 -8.54 -1.72 -2.82
CA ARG A 35 -9.95 -1.29 -2.80
C ARG A 35 -10.67 -1.80 -1.56
N GLU A 36 -10.44 -3.04 -1.17
CA GLU A 36 -11.02 -3.64 0.04
C GLU A 36 -10.54 -2.92 1.31
N MET A 37 -9.24 -2.62 1.40
CA MET A 37 -8.68 -1.83 2.51
C MET A 37 -9.27 -0.41 2.57
N LEU A 38 -9.38 0.27 1.43
CA LEU A 38 -10.03 1.59 1.36
C LEU A 38 -11.50 1.51 1.78
N GLN A 39 -12.24 0.46 1.40
CA GLN A 39 -13.63 0.29 1.83
C GLN A 39 -13.74 0.08 3.35
N LEU A 40 -12.85 -0.70 3.95
CA LEU A 40 -12.81 -0.88 5.41
C LEU A 40 -12.54 0.43 6.15
N ILE A 41 -11.55 1.21 5.69
CA ILE A 41 -11.23 2.53 6.25
C ILE A 41 -12.43 3.47 6.10
N LYS A 42 -13.03 3.52 4.90
CA LYS A 42 -14.20 4.36 4.60
C LYS A 42 -15.34 4.06 5.55
N PHE A 43 -15.66 2.78 5.74
CA PHE A 43 -16.76 2.34 6.59
C PHE A 43 -16.50 2.65 8.07
N GLN A 44 -15.29 2.37 8.57
CA GLN A 44 -14.95 2.59 9.97
C GLN A 44 -15.03 4.07 10.38
N PHE A 45 -14.60 4.97 9.50
CA PHE A 45 -14.54 6.39 9.79
C PHE A 45 -15.68 7.21 9.17
N SER A 46 -16.64 6.55 8.50
CA SER A 46 -17.73 7.18 7.76
C SER A 46 -17.24 8.29 6.81
N LEU A 47 -16.13 8.04 6.13
CA LEU A 47 -15.45 9.05 5.30
C LEU A 47 -16.03 9.12 3.89
N ASN A 48 -15.90 10.29 3.27
CA ASN A 48 -15.88 10.42 1.81
C ASN A 48 -14.50 10.90 1.40
N TYR A 49 -13.83 10.15 0.53
CA TYR A 49 -12.47 10.49 0.11
C TYR A 49 -12.48 11.73 -0.79
N GLN A 50 -11.60 12.67 -0.48
CA GLN A 50 -11.24 13.76 -1.38
C GLN A 50 -10.05 13.29 -2.20
N GLU A 51 -10.30 12.76 -3.39
CA GLU A 51 -9.27 12.04 -4.17
C GLU A 51 -8.12 12.94 -4.63
N GLU A 52 -8.37 14.24 -4.74
CA GLU A 52 -7.36 15.25 -5.08
C GLU A 52 -6.50 15.68 -3.88
N SER A 53 -6.88 15.28 -2.66
CA SER A 53 -6.13 15.67 -1.46
C SER A 53 -4.81 14.92 -1.34
N LEU A 54 -3.78 15.62 -0.87
CA LEU A 54 -2.46 15.02 -0.61
C LEU A 54 -2.54 13.86 0.40
N SER A 55 -3.43 13.97 1.39
CA SER A 55 -3.64 12.92 2.39
C SER A 55 -4.18 11.63 1.77
N TYR A 56 -5.15 11.73 0.86
CA TYR A 56 -5.66 10.56 0.15
C TYR A 56 -4.60 9.95 -0.78
N GLN A 57 -3.88 10.78 -1.53
CA GLN A 57 -2.80 10.31 -2.41
C GLN A 57 -1.71 9.56 -1.62
N ARG A 58 -1.33 10.06 -0.43
CA ARG A 58 -0.42 9.36 0.48
C ARG A 58 -0.99 8.03 0.93
N LEU A 59 -2.24 7.99 1.38
CA LEU A 59 -2.90 6.76 1.81
C LEU A 59 -2.87 5.71 0.70
N VAL A 60 -3.32 6.06 -0.52
CA VAL A 60 -3.31 5.17 -1.68
C VAL A 60 -1.91 4.67 -2.00
N THR A 61 -0.90 5.54 -1.92
CA THR A 61 0.50 5.16 -2.14
C THR A 61 0.98 4.14 -1.11
N HIS A 62 0.71 4.36 0.18
CA HIS A 62 1.07 3.41 1.23
C HIS A 62 0.35 2.06 1.08
N LEU A 63 -0.96 2.07 0.76
CA LEU A 63 -1.73 0.85 0.52
C LEU A 63 -1.24 0.08 -0.70
N LYS A 64 -0.80 0.78 -1.76
CA LYS A 64 -0.18 0.16 -2.94
C LYS A 64 1.06 -0.62 -2.56
N PHE A 65 2.01 0.00 -1.86
CA PHE A 65 3.25 -0.67 -1.45
C PHE A 65 3.00 -1.79 -0.44
N LEU A 66 2.04 -1.62 0.47
CA LEU A 66 1.62 -2.67 1.39
C LEU A 66 1.06 -3.89 0.63
N SER A 67 0.17 -3.66 -0.34
CA SER A 67 -0.45 -4.72 -1.13
C SER A 67 0.59 -5.50 -1.95
N TRP A 68 1.54 -4.79 -2.57
CA TRP A 68 2.68 -5.42 -3.25
C TRP A 68 3.50 -6.30 -2.30
N ARG A 69 3.75 -5.82 -1.07
CA ARG A 69 4.51 -6.57 -0.08
C ARG A 69 3.80 -7.85 0.37
N ILE A 70 2.49 -7.76 0.60
CA ILE A 70 1.66 -8.89 1.04
C ILE A 70 1.61 -9.95 -0.06
N LEU A 71 1.29 -9.57 -1.29
CA LEU A 71 1.15 -10.49 -2.42
C LEU A 71 2.50 -11.06 -2.88
N GLY A 72 3.59 -10.29 -2.72
CA GLY A 72 4.95 -10.77 -2.97
C GLY A 72 5.53 -11.65 -1.86
N HIS A 73 4.75 -11.99 -0.81
CA HIS A 73 5.18 -12.79 0.34
C HIS A 73 6.51 -12.34 0.98
N ALA A 74 6.79 -11.04 0.97
CA ALA A 74 8.03 -10.52 1.54
C ALA A 74 7.96 -10.56 3.08
N SER A 75 8.99 -11.12 3.73
CA SER A 75 9.09 -11.15 5.19
C SER A 75 9.10 -9.73 5.76
N ILE A 76 8.24 -9.48 6.75
CA ILE A 76 8.23 -8.22 7.51
C ILE A 76 9.15 -8.44 8.72
N ASN A 77 10.40 -8.02 8.61
CA ASN A 77 11.41 -8.16 9.67
C ASN A 77 11.67 -6.85 10.43
N ASP A 78 10.73 -5.90 10.41
CA ASP A 78 10.92 -4.60 11.04
C ASP A 78 9.75 -4.31 11.98
N SER A 79 9.98 -4.53 13.28
CA SER A 79 9.05 -4.20 14.34
C SER A 79 9.67 -3.11 15.21
N ASP A 80 9.48 -1.85 14.82
CA ASP A 80 9.74 -0.71 15.70
C ASP A 80 8.61 -0.64 16.75
N GLU A 81 8.81 -1.35 17.86
CA GLU A 81 7.87 -1.40 18.99
C GLU A 81 7.57 -0.01 19.55
N SER A 82 8.55 0.91 19.53
CA SER A 82 8.39 2.27 20.04
C SER A 82 7.39 3.07 19.20
N LEU A 83 7.49 2.95 17.87
CA LEU A 83 6.55 3.57 16.94
C LEU A 83 5.15 2.94 17.08
N GLN A 84 5.05 1.62 17.20
CA GLN A 84 3.77 0.93 17.38
C GLN A 84 3.08 1.41 18.66
N GLN A 85 3.81 1.48 19.78
CA GLN A 85 3.26 1.95 21.05
C GLN A 85 2.81 3.42 20.95
N ALA A 86 3.61 4.29 20.31
CA ALA A 86 3.26 5.69 20.11
C ALA A 86 1.97 5.84 19.26
N VAL A 87 1.81 5.04 18.19
CA VAL A 87 0.60 5.08 17.37
C VAL A 87 -0.61 4.55 18.13
N LYS A 88 -0.46 3.45 18.87
CA LYS A 88 -1.54 2.87 19.69
C LYS A 88 -2.06 3.83 20.75
N GLN A 89 -1.16 4.59 21.38
CA GLN A 89 -1.51 5.57 22.42
C GLN A 89 -2.11 6.85 21.85
N ASN A 90 -1.49 7.43 20.81
CA ASN A 90 -1.89 8.74 20.29
C ASN A 90 -3.04 8.68 19.27
N TYR A 91 -3.20 7.55 18.56
CA TYR A 91 -4.18 7.38 17.50
C TYR A 91 -4.97 6.07 17.64
N PRO A 92 -5.69 5.87 18.76
CA PRO A 92 -6.32 4.58 19.08
C PRO A 92 -7.35 4.12 18.02
N GLN A 93 -8.08 5.05 17.41
CA GLN A 93 -9.03 4.69 16.35
C GLN A 93 -8.33 4.24 15.05
N ALA A 94 -7.20 4.88 14.71
CA ALA A 94 -6.40 4.48 13.56
C ALA A 94 -5.73 3.12 13.80
N TRP A 95 -5.25 2.88 15.02
CA TRP A 95 -4.72 1.59 15.44
C TRP A 95 -5.77 0.48 15.29
N GLN A 96 -6.97 0.68 15.83
CA GLN A 96 -8.08 -0.29 15.70
C GLN A 96 -8.44 -0.56 14.23
N CYS A 97 -8.40 0.46 13.37
CA CYS A 97 -8.62 0.27 11.94
C CYS A 97 -7.53 -0.60 11.32
N ALA A 98 -6.26 -0.32 11.64
CA ALA A 98 -5.13 -1.10 11.18
C ALA A 98 -5.20 -2.57 11.65
N GLU A 99 -5.61 -2.83 12.90
CA GLU A 99 -5.84 -4.19 13.41
C GLU A 99 -6.93 -4.92 12.63
N ARG A 100 -8.05 -4.25 12.32
CA ARG A 100 -9.13 -4.84 11.53
C ARG A 100 -8.68 -5.16 10.11
N ILE A 101 -7.90 -4.27 9.50
CA ILE A 101 -7.28 -4.53 8.19
C ILE A 101 -6.35 -5.73 8.30
N ALA A 102 -5.47 -5.79 9.31
CA ALA A 102 -4.55 -6.91 9.54
C ALA A 102 -5.29 -8.26 9.64
N ILE A 103 -6.38 -8.31 10.40
CA ILE A 103 -7.23 -9.51 10.49
C ILE A 103 -7.82 -9.87 9.13
N PHE A 104 -8.34 -8.87 8.39
CA PHE A 104 -8.91 -9.07 7.06
C PHE A 104 -7.90 -9.68 6.07
N ILE A 105 -6.65 -9.22 6.10
CA ILE A 105 -5.58 -9.72 5.23
C ILE A 105 -4.93 -11.03 5.72
N GLY A 106 -5.39 -11.59 6.84
CA GLY A 106 -4.91 -12.86 7.39
C GLY A 106 -3.69 -12.76 8.31
N PHE A 107 -3.30 -11.56 8.73
CA PHE A 107 -2.31 -11.35 9.79
C PHE A 107 -3.04 -11.31 11.14
N ALA A 108 -3.05 -12.42 11.89
CA ALA A 108 -3.55 -12.41 13.25
C ALA A 108 -2.59 -11.60 14.15
N VAL A 109 -3.11 -10.59 14.83
CA VAL A 109 -2.38 -9.89 15.89
C VAL A 109 -2.35 -10.83 17.09
N SER A 110 -1.18 -11.43 17.37
CA SER A 110 -0.98 -12.23 18.57
C SER A 110 -1.32 -11.39 19.80
N THR A 111 -2.24 -11.91 20.61
CA THR A 111 -2.76 -11.29 21.83
C THR A 111 -1.73 -11.38 22.96
#